data_AF-A0A7S4J215-F1
#
_entry.id   AF-A0A7S4J215-F1
#
_cell.length_a   1.000
_cell.length_b   1.000
_cell.length_c   1.000
_cell.angle_alpha   90.00
_cell.angle_beta   90.00
_cell.angle_gamma   90.00
#
_symmetry.space_group_name_H-M   'P 1'
#
loop_
_entity.id
_entity.type
_entity.pdbx_description
1 polymer ?
#
loop_
_entity_poly.entity_id
_entity_poly.type
_entity_poly.pdbx_seq_one_letter_code
_entity_poly.pdbx_strand_id
1 'polypeptide(L)'
;ASLAVWEQSRRRASEEEEGGGGGFPCEYTALNLNCGCPSPKVAGKGCFGAALMDDPILVRECVRAMRDGSGGTLPVTVKCRIGTDASLGLERFTREGYGAIEDGREYSKLREFVETVASDGIATDFQIHARIAVLTKSFSPADNRKVPPLKYEYVRRLTEDYPELTFSLNGGIETLYRAREELERCPTLAGIMVGRGMAADPWGFACADEVLYAGNGAGADADDEVGDDRPKNRLELLESYGRHADHEESIKDPIYIRRFVAKAVSPLFAGEPNAKKFRIALDRIGGLPKQLRNGGSNNSKKSGATEGAEWIPGVGLDGQTKVSELILNAAHEHLSDEVLRSTPREGWERRQWEE
;
A
#
# COMPACT_ATOMS: atom_id res chain seq x y z
N ALA A 1 -0.43 -1.91 22.74
CA ALA A 1 -0.45 -0.78 21.79
C ALA A 1 -0.56 -1.35 20.38
N SER A 2 -1.61 -1.04 19.62
CA SER A 2 -1.73 -1.53 18.24
C SER A 2 -0.81 -0.70 17.35
N LEU A 3 0.45 -1.12 17.26
CA LEU A 3 1.39 -0.64 16.26
C LEU A 3 0.79 -0.91 14.88
N ALA A 4 0.59 0.12 14.07
CA ALA A 4 0.44 -0.08 12.64
C ALA A 4 1.86 -0.18 12.06
N VAL A 5 2.42 -1.39 12.10
CA VAL A 5 3.63 -1.72 11.35
C VAL A 5 3.23 -1.83 9.88
N TRP A 6 3.91 -1.10 9.01
CA TRP A 6 3.82 -1.31 7.57
C TRP A 6 5.15 -1.90 7.11
N GLU A 7 5.12 -3.14 6.65
CA GLU A 7 6.31 -3.99 6.59
C GLU A 7 6.66 -4.29 5.12
N GLN A 8 7.96 -4.19 4.80
CA GLN A 8 8.47 -4.59 3.49
C GLN A 8 8.86 -6.07 3.54
N SER A 9 8.31 -6.88 2.63
CA SER A 9 8.61 -8.31 2.57
C SER A 9 9.43 -8.67 1.35
N ARG A 10 10.33 -9.65 1.47
CA ARG A 10 10.92 -10.35 0.32
C ARG A 10 10.41 -11.78 0.27
N ARG A 11 10.30 -12.35 -0.94
CA ARG A 11 10.21 -13.80 -1.11
C ARG A 11 11.59 -14.39 -0.79
N ARG A 12 11.67 -15.45 0.02
CA ARG A 12 12.79 -16.39 -0.08
C ARG A 12 12.42 -17.41 -1.15
N ALA A 13 13.32 -17.64 -2.11
CA ALA A 13 13.37 -18.93 -2.76
C ALA A 13 13.97 -19.89 -1.73
N SER A 14 13.15 -20.70 -1.06
CA SER A 14 13.67 -21.86 -0.35
C SER A 14 13.78 -22.98 -1.39
N GLU A 15 15.01 -23.30 -1.78
CA GLU A 15 15.33 -24.65 -2.21
C GLU A 15 14.98 -25.60 -1.06
N GLU A 16 14.33 -26.71 -1.40
CA GLU A 16 13.96 -27.84 -0.53
C GLU A 16 12.84 -27.60 0.51
N GLU A 17 11.63 -28.03 0.15
CA GLU A 17 10.89 -29.01 0.98
C GLU A 17 9.97 -29.84 0.07
N GLU A 18 10.45 -31.05 -0.28
CA GLU A 18 9.59 -32.11 -0.81
C GLU A 18 8.58 -32.51 0.28
N GLY A 19 7.30 -32.26 0.01
CA GLY A 19 6.20 -32.93 0.72
C GLY A 19 5.66 -32.21 1.96
N GLY A 20 4.89 -31.15 1.76
CA GLY A 20 3.98 -30.64 2.79
C GLY A 20 3.51 -29.21 2.52
N GLY A 21 2.25 -29.05 2.10
CA GLY A 21 1.48 -27.79 2.06
C GLY A 21 2.29 -26.49 2.04
N GLY A 22 2.94 -26.20 0.89
CA GLY A 22 3.79 -25.03 0.72
C GLY A 22 3.02 -23.71 0.77
N GLY A 23 2.82 -23.18 1.97
CA GLY A 23 2.51 -21.77 2.17
C GLY A 23 3.79 -20.98 1.99
N PHE A 24 3.78 -19.95 1.13
CA PHE A 24 4.92 -19.05 0.94
C PHE A 24 5.28 -18.38 2.29
N PRO A 25 6.41 -18.72 2.96
CA PRO A 25 6.80 -18.03 4.17
C PRO A 25 7.33 -16.65 3.79
N CYS A 26 6.56 -15.64 4.12
CA CYS A 26 6.90 -14.25 3.91
C CYS A 26 7.59 -13.73 5.18
N GLU A 27 8.91 -13.53 5.13
CA GLU A 27 9.64 -12.88 6.22
C GLU A 27 9.70 -11.37 6.00
N TYR A 28 9.48 -10.62 7.09
CA TYR A 28 9.60 -9.17 7.08
C TYR A 28 11.06 -8.74 7.10
N THR A 29 11.37 -7.68 6.36
CA THR A 29 12.74 -7.14 6.24
C THR A 29 12.96 -5.85 7.03
N ALA A 30 11.89 -5.22 7.52
CA ALA A 30 11.93 -4.00 8.33
C ALA A 30 10.63 -3.83 9.12
N LEU A 31 10.70 -3.07 10.22
CA LEU A 31 9.56 -2.55 10.96
C LEU A 31 9.38 -1.06 10.64
N ASN A 32 8.15 -0.58 10.47
CA ASN A 32 7.85 0.84 10.26
C ASN A 32 6.94 1.39 11.36
N LEU A 33 7.35 2.46 12.03
CA LEU A 33 6.52 3.16 13.01
C LEU A 33 5.70 4.25 12.32
N ASN A 34 4.38 4.14 12.43
CA ASN A 34 3.45 5.13 11.89
C ASN A 34 3.30 6.35 12.81
N CYS A 35 3.93 7.45 12.40
CA CYS A 35 3.82 8.80 12.97
C CYS A 35 3.09 9.77 12.03
N GLY A 36 2.23 9.27 11.12
CA GLY A 36 1.66 10.08 10.03
C GLY A 36 0.15 10.01 9.84
N CYS A 37 -0.54 9.07 10.50
CA CYS A 37 -1.99 8.90 10.37
C CYS A 37 -2.76 9.99 11.14
N PRO A 38 -3.58 10.83 10.48
CA PRO A 38 -4.34 11.89 11.13
C PRO A 38 -5.76 11.44 11.56
N SER A 39 -6.07 10.14 11.47
CA SER A 39 -7.41 9.64 11.75
C SER A 39 -7.80 9.87 13.21
N PRO A 40 -8.99 10.43 13.51
CA PRO A 40 -9.45 10.58 14.90
C PRO A 40 -9.52 9.26 15.68
N LYS A 41 -9.70 8.12 15.00
CA LYS A 41 -9.68 6.80 15.67
C LYS A 41 -8.28 6.40 16.15
N VAL A 42 -7.25 6.92 15.49
CA VAL A 42 -5.83 6.63 15.75
C VAL A 42 -5.25 7.75 16.63
N ALA A 43 -5.33 9.00 16.15
CA ALA A 43 -4.81 10.18 16.83
C ALA A 43 -5.69 10.67 17.99
N GLY A 44 -7.01 10.46 17.95
CA GLY A 44 -7.93 11.02 18.95
C GLY A 44 -7.90 10.36 20.32
N LYS A 45 -7.15 9.25 20.50
CA LYS A 45 -6.79 8.72 21.82
C LYS A 45 -5.48 9.30 22.37
N GLY A 46 -4.82 10.18 21.62
CA GLY A 46 -3.65 10.95 22.05
C GLY A 46 -2.32 10.19 22.06
N CYS A 47 -2.24 9.00 21.46
CA CYS A 47 -1.06 8.14 21.62
C CYS A 47 -0.60 7.39 20.36
N PHE A 48 -1.15 7.68 19.17
CA PHE A 48 -0.76 7.01 17.93
C PHE A 48 -0.86 7.90 16.69
N GLY A 49 -0.18 7.52 15.61
CA GLY A 49 -0.23 8.23 14.34
C GLY A 49 0.43 9.60 14.44
N ALA A 50 -0.13 10.59 13.73
CA ALA A 50 0.49 11.91 13.64
C ALA A 50 0.56 12.67 14.97
N ALA A 51 -0.25 12.32 15.98
CA ALA A 51 -0.15 12.89 17.32
C ALA A 51 1.21 12.58 18.00
N LEU A 52 1.88 11.49 17.60
CA LEU A 52 3.22 11.16 18.11
C LEU A 52 4.27 12.18 17.69
N MET A 53 4.03 12.98 16.64
CA MET A 53 4.97 14.03 16.24
C MET A 53 5.10 15.14 17.27
N ASP A 54 4.13 15.28 18.17
CA ASP A 54 4.16 16.27 19.26
C ASP A 54 5.02 15.80 20.45
N ASP A 55 5.44 14.54 20.48
CA ASP A 55 6.34 13.96 21.48
C ASP A 55 7.44 13.10 20.81
N PRO A 56 8.46 13.74 20.23
CA PRO A 56 9.54 13.03 19.52
C PRO A 56 10.39 12.15 20.45
N ILE A 57 10.46 12.46 21.76
CA ILE A 57 11.16 11.63 22.74
C ILE A 57 10.47 10.28 22.87
N LEU A 58 9.13 10.28 23.00
CA LEU A 58 8.34 9.05 23.03
C LEU A 58 8.48 8.24 21.73
N VAL A 59 8.57 8.90 20.57
CA VAL A 59 8.81 8.21 19.29
C VAL A 59 10.14 7.49 19.30
N ARG A 60 11.22 8.14 19.74
CA ARG A 60 12.54 7.51 19.90
C ARG A 60 12.48 6.29 20.83
N GLU A 61 11.80 6.42 21.97
CA GLU A 61 11.64 5.32 22.93
C GLU A 61 10.88 4.14 22.31
N CYS A 62 9.84 4.43 21.51
CA CYS A 62 9.08 3.43 20.78
C CYS A 62 9.95 2.74 19.71
N VAL A 63 10.74 3.48 18.94
CA VAL A 63 11.69 2.94 17.95
C VAL A 63 12.67 1.98 18.62
N ARG A 64 13.25 2.38 19.76
CA ARG A 64 14.17 1.54 20.53
C ARG A 64 13.48 0.26 21.01
N ALA A 65 12.31 0.38 21.62
CA ALA A 65 11.55 -0.78 22.09
C ALA A 65 11.17 -1.75 20.95
N MET A 66 10.86 -1.22 19.76
CA MET A 66 10.61 -2.04 18.55
C MET A 66 11.86 -2.79 18.10
N ARG A 67 13.01 -2.10 18.06
CA ARG A 67 14.29 -2.72 17.70
C ARG A 67 14.63 -3.83 18.69
N ASP A 68 14.53 -3.57 19.99
CA ASP A 68 14.78 -4.56 21.05
C ASP A 68 13.81 -5.75 20.96
N GLY A 69 12.52 -5.47 20.72
CA GLY A 69 11.48 -6.50 20.57
C GLY A 69 11.70 -7.41 19.34
N SER A 70 12.40 -6.93 18.32
CA SER A 70 12.83 -7.74 17.16
C SER A 70 14.15 -8.50 17.40
N GLY A 71 14.66 -8.52 18.63
CA GLY A 71 15.98 -9.08 18.95
C GLY A 71 17.13 -8.27 18.37
N GLY A 72 16.89 -7.00 18.00
CA GLY A 72 17.88 -6.15 17.37
C GLY A 72 18.26 -6.56 15.96
N THR A 73 17.39 -7.29 15.24
CA THR A 73 17.69 -7.81 13.89
C THR A 73 17.01 -7.00 12.79
N LEU A 74 15.77 -6.55 13.01
CA LEU A 74 14.99 -5.84 11.98
C LEU A 74 15.19 -4.32 12.06
N PRO A 75 15.56 -3.63 10.96
CA PRO A 75 15.67 -2.17 10.96
C PRO A 75 14.31 -1.56 11.30
N VAL A 76 14.33 -0.45 12.05
CA VAL A 76 13.11 0.29 12.43
C VAL A 76 13.12 1.63 11.72
N THR A 77 12.11 1.84 10.89
CA THR A 77 11.95 3.03 10.05
C THR A 77 10.76 3.86 10.55
N VAL A 78 10.70 5.15 10.21
CA VAL A 78 9.65 6.05 10.69
C VAL A 78 8.92 6.69 9.52
N LYS A 79 7.59 6.53 9.48
CA LYS A 79 6.74 7.24 8.51
C LYS A 79 5.98 8.37 9.18
N CYS A 80 6.31 9.61 8.84
CA CYS A 80 5.72 10.80 9.45
C CYS A 80 5.12 11.79 8.41
N ARG A 81 4.71 12.95 8.91
CA ARG A 81 4.33 14.14 8.14
C ARG A 81 5.39 15.23 8.34
N ILE A 82 5.17 16.43 7.81
CA ILE A 82 6.06 17.59 8.05
C ILE A 82 5.75 18.35 9.35
N GLY A 83 4.74 17.92 10.10
CA GLY A 83 4.30 18.53 11.35
C GLY A 83 2.81 18.32 11.61
N THR A 84 2.34 18.85 12.73
CA THR A 84 0.91 18.88 13.15
C THR A 84 0.42 20.33 13.28
N ASP A 85 -0.89 20.53 13.30
CA ASP A 85 -1.48 21.82 13.69
C ASP A 85 -1.03 22.25 15.11
N ALA A 86 -0.97 21.32 16.06
CA ALA A 86 -0.51 21.57 17.42
C ALA A 86 0.96 22.04 17.49
N SER A 87 1.89 21.32 16.86
CA SER A 87 3.33 21.66 16.83
C SER A 87 3.61 23.04 16.24
N LEU A 88 2.73 23.51 15.36
CA LEU A 88 2.82 24.82 14.72
C LEU A 88 2.04 25.91 15.47
N GLY A 89 1.37 25.58 16.58
CA GLY A 89 0.59 26.53 17.36
C GLY A 89 -0.69 27.00 16.66
N LEU A 90 -1.24 26.18 15.77
CA LEU A 90 -2.53 26.45 15.12
C LEU A 90 -3.66 25.90 15.98
N GLU A 91 -4.43 26.77 16.63
CA GLU A 91 -5.67 26.36 17.33
C GLU A 91 -6.71 25.79 16.35
N ARG A 92 -6.73 26.33 15.12
CA ARG A 92 -7.58 25.87 14.03
C ARG A 92 -6.84 26.03 12.71
N PHE A 93 -6.89 25.00 11.87
CA PHE A 93 -6.36 25.10 10.53
C PHE A 93 -7.25 25.99 9.64
N THR A 94 -6.65 27.05 9.09
CA THR A 94 -7.15 27.81 7.94
C THR A 94 -6.02 27.94 6.92
N ARG A 95 -6.35 28.14 5.64
CA ARG A 95 -5.30 28.30 4.61
C ARG A 95 -4.48 29.57 4.84
N GLU A 96 -5.15 30.63 5.24
CA GLU A 96 -4.55 31.93 5.53
C GLU A 96 -3.68 31.86 6.78
N GLY A 97 -4.17 31.23 7.85
CA GLY A 97 -3.42 31.05 9.10
C GLY A 97 -2.20 30.15 8.92
N TYR A 98 -2.32 29.07 8.16
CA TYR A 98 -1.18 28.23 7.82
C TYR A 98 -0.19 28.94 6.89
N GLY A 99 -0.67 29.70 5.91
CA GLY A 99 0.16 30.50 5.01
C GLY A 99 0.90 31.66 5.69
N ALA A 100 0.45 32.08 6.88
CA ALA A 100 1.12 33.09 7.69
C ALA A 100 2.27 32.53 8.54
N ILE A 101 2.43 31.21 8.61
CA ILE A 101 3.56 30.58 9.31
C ILE A 101 4.80 30.75 8.45
N GLU A 102 5.86 31.30 9.04
CA GLU A 102 7.16 31.39 8.41
C GLU A 102 7.72 30.00 8.09
N ASP A 103 8.15 29.80 6.84
CA ASP A 103 8.69 28.51 6.38
C ASP A 103 9.87 28.02 7.23
N GLY A 104 10.72 28.93 7.71
CA GLY A 104 11.85 28.61 8.59
C GLY A 104 11.41 28.01 9.93
N ARG A 105 10.29 28.48 10.49
CA ARG A 105 9.73 27.96 11.75
C ARG A 105 9.16 26.57 11.55
N GLU A 106 8.36 26.35 10.50
CA GLU A 106 7.78 25.03 10.23
C GLU A 106 8.86 23.99 9.93
N TYR A 107 9.84 24.34 9.09
CA TYR A 107 10.96 23.45 8.80
C TYR A 107 11.80 23.14 10.05
N SER A 108 12.03 24.12 10.93
CA SER A 108 12.75 23.88 12.18
C SER A 108 12.04 22.86 13.07
N LYS A 109 10.71 22.86 13.13
CA LYS A 109 9.96 21.84 13.88
C LYS A 109 10.09 20.44 13.30
N LEU A 110 10.12 20.32 11.98
CA LEU A 110 10.40 19.04 11.33
C LEU A 110 11.83 18.55 11.66
N ARG A 111 12.83 19.44 11.65
CA ARG A 111 14.20 19.08 12.02
C ARG A 111 14.30 18.63 13.48
N GLU A 112 13.75 19.39 14.42
CA GLU A 112 13.73 19.03 15.85
C GLU A 112 13.16 17.60 16.05
N PHE A 113 12.09 17.25 15.32
CA PHE A 113 11.53 15.90 15.34
C PHE A 113 12.51 14.85 14.81
N VAL A 114 13.09 15.07 13.62
CA VAL A 114 14.04 14.13 12.99
C VAL A 114 15.29 13.93 13.86
N GLU A 115 15.93 15.02 14.30
CA GLU A 115 17.12 14.99 15.16
C GLU A 115 16.87 14.21 16.45
N THR A 116 15.73 14.47 17.11
CA THR A 116 15.39 13.78 18.36
C THR A 116 15.16 12.30 18.14
N VAL A 117 14.41 11.93 17.09
CA VAL A 117 14.09 10.53 16.78
C VAL A 117 15.33 9.75 16.34
N ALA A 118 16.24 10.38 15.59
CA ALA A 118 17.48 9.77 15.12
C ALA A 118 18.63 9.80 16.15
N SER A 119 18.47 10.51 17.29
CA SER A 119 19.57 10.84 18.22
C SER A 119 20.35 9.64 18.81
N ASP A 120 19.79 8.42 18.80
CA ASP A 120 20.47 7.21 19.26
C ASP A 120 20.96 6.30 18.11
N GLY A 121 20.82 6.75 16.86
CA GLY A 121 21.28 6.05 15.67
C GLY A 121 20.43 4.83 15.29
N ILE A 122 19.27 4.60 15.91
CA ILE A 122 18.42 3.44 15.60
C ILE A 122 17.51 3.71 14.40
N ALA A 123 16.81 4.85 14.40
CA ALA A 123 15.99 5.28 13.27
C ALA A 123 16.81 6.13 12.29
N THR A 124 17.26 5.49 11.21
CA THR A 124 18.03 6.15 10.14
C THR A 124 17.20 6.43 8.88
N ASP A 125 16.02 5.80 8.76
CA ASP A 125 15.21 5.84 7.53
C ASP A 125 13.82 6.45 7.78
N PHE A 126 13.52 7.54 7.08
CA PHE A 126 12.30 8.32 7.24
C PHE A 126 11.49 8.41 5.94
N GLN A 127 10.19 8.07 5.99
CA GLN A 127 9.28 8.30 4.86
C GLN A 127 8.32 9.45 5.20
N ILE A 128 8.49 10.58 4.52
CA ILE A 128 7.84 11.83 4.90
C ILE A 128 6.70 12.16 3.94
N HIS A 129 5.48 12.15 4.46
CA HIS A 129 4.36 12.72 3.73
C HIS A 129 4.44 14.25 3.80
N ALA A 130 4.66 14.91 2.67
CA ALA A 130 4.98 16.35 2.57
C ALA A 130 3.79 17.31 2.83
N ARG A 131 2.83 16.93 3.68
CA ARG A 131 1.74 17.78 4.19
C ARG A 131 1.70 17.66 5.71
N ILE A 132 1.35 18.72 6.40
CA ILE A 132 1.05 18.65 7.84
C ILE A 132 -0.15 17.73 8.12
N ALA A 133 -0.25 17.25 9.36
CA ALA A 133 -1.45 16.60 9.89
C ALA A 133 -2.30 17.64 10.63
N VAL A 134 -3.53 17.83 10.18
CA VAL A 134 -4.53 18.60 10.92
C VAL A 134 -5.32 17.61 11.77
N LEU A 135 -5.17 17.69 13.10
CA LEU A 135 -5.73 16.74 14.05
C LEU A 135 -7.08 17.18 14.63
N THR A 136 -7.49 18.43 14.38
CA THR A 136 -8.83 18.91 14.75
C THR A 136 -9.94 18.01 14.18
N LYS A 137 -10.95 17.69 15.01
CA LYS A 137 -12.03 16.74 14.68
C LYS A 137 -12.84 17.10 13.43
N SER A 138 -12.86 18.38 13.06
CA SER A 138 -13.53 18.87 11.85
C SER A 138 -12.82 18.50 10.54
N PHE A 139 -11.60 17.98 10.60
CA PHE A 139 -10.79 17.68 9.42
C PHE A 139 -10.73 16.17 9.16
N SER A 140 -11.27 15.73 8.02
CA SER A 140 -11.31 14.31 7.72
C SER A 140 -9.94 13.77 7.25
N PRO A 141 -9.72 12.44 7.28
CA PRO A 141 -8.54 11.85 6.62
C PRO A 141 -8.45 12.15 5.13
N ALA A 142 -9.57 12.41 4.45
CA ALA A 142 -9.59 12.81 3.05
C ALA A 142 -9.10 14.25 2.89
N ASP A 143 -9.56 15.18 3.73
CA ASP A 143 -9.13 16.58 3.73
C ASP A 143 -7.64 16.69 4.03
N ASN A 144 -7.14 15.91 4.99
CA ASN A 144 -5.72 15.79 5.35
C ASN A 144 -4.80 15.37 4.18
N ARG A 145 -5.36 14.83 3.09
CA ARG A 145 -4.61 14.44 1.88
C ARG A 145 -4.83 15.38 0.70
N LYS A 146 -5.69 16.39 0.82
CA LYS A 146 -6.09 17.26 -0.29
C LYS A 146 -5.93 18.74 0.02
N VAL A 147 -6.21 19.16 1.26
CA VAL A 147 -6.41 20.56 1.60
C VAL A 147 -5.11 21.28 1.99
N PRO A 148 -4.26 20.79 2.93
CA PRO A 148 -2.96 21.41 3.18
C PRO A 148 -2.07 21.30 1.94
N PRO A 149 -1.28 22.34 1.61
CA PRO A 149 -0.39 22.30 0.45
C PRO A 149 0.76 21.31 0.68
N LEU A 150 1.36 20.84 -0.41
CA LEU A 150 2.54 20.01 -0.38
C LEU A 150 3.79 20.88 -0.29
N LYS A 151 4.73 20.50 0.59
CA LYS A 151 6.03 21.17 0.75
C LYS A 151 7.17 20.17 0.51
N TYR A 152 7.34 19.72 -0.74
CA TYR A 152 8.39 18.75 -1.12
C TYR A 152 9.81 19.24 -0.81
N GLU A 153 10.04 20.55 -0.93
CA GLU A 153 11.37 21.15 -0.68
C GLU A 153 11.86 20.92 0.75
N TYR A 154 10.97 20.74 1.74
CA TYR A 154 11.40 20.39 3.09
C TYR A 154 12.04 19.01 3.15
N VAL A 155 11.48 18.03 2.44
CA VAL A 155 12.03 16.67 2.41
C VAL A 155 13.35 16.65 1.67
N ARG A 156 13.47 17.40 0.56
CA ARG A 156 14.74 17.53 -0.17
C ARG A 156 15.81 18.19 0.68
N ARG A 157 15.46 19.28 1.36
CA ARG A 157 16.38 19.96 2.28
C ARG A 157 16.84 19.05 3.42
N LEU A 158 16.00 18.16 3.94
CA LEU A 158 16.44 17.15 4.91
C LEU A 158 17.53 16.23 4.36
N THR A 159 17.49 15.86 3.07
CA THR A 159 18.56 15.05 2.45
C THR A 159 19.90 15.78 2.37
N GLU A 160 19.89 17.11 2.34
CA GLU A 160 21.08 17.96 2.34
C GLU A 160 21.58 18.22 3.78
N ASP A 161 20.66 18.53 4.69
CA ASP A 161 20.95 18.84 6.10
C ASP A 161 21.44 17.58 6.87
N TYR A 162 21.01 16.37 6.49
CA TYR A 162 21.33 15.10 7.17
C TYR A 162 21.75 14.00 6.18
N PRO A 163 22.94 14.09 5.56
CA PRO A 163 23.42 13.09 4.59
C PRO A 163 23.63 11.69 5.18
N GLU A 164 23.69 11.55 6.51
CA GLU A 164 23.78 10.29 7.24
C GLU A 164 22.43 9.57 7.43
N LEU A 165 21.32 10.26 7.15
CA LEU A 165 19.97 9.72 7.23
C LEU A 165 19.39 9.52 5.83
N THR A 166 18.43 8.60 5.69
CA THR A 166 17.73 8.38 4.43
C THR A 166 16.31 8.94 4.49
N PHE A 167 15.88 9.58 3.40
CA PHE A 167 14.55 10.15 3.30
C PHE A 167 13.85 9.69 2.02
N SER A 168 12.61 9.22 2.17
CA SER A 168 11.71 8.97 1.04
C SER A 168 10.58 10.00 1.01
N LEU A 169 10.33 10.56 -0.18
CA LEU A 169 9.26 11.53 -0.39
C LEU A 169 7.91 10.84 -0.58
N ASN A 170 6.86 11.40 0.03
CA ASN A 170 5.49 10.90 -0.09
C ASN A 170 4.45 12.02 -0.22
N GLY A 171 3.38 11.71 -0.94
CA GLY A 171 2.12 12.44 -0.92
C GLY A 171 1.87 13.30 -2.17
N GLY A 172 0.82 13.00 -2.93
CA GLY A 172 0.48 13.74 -4.16
C GLY A 172 1.19 13.29 -5.43
N ILE A 173 2.09 12.31 -5.32
CA ILE A 173 2.69 11.61 -6.46
C ILE A 173 1.76 10.45 -6.82
N GLU A 174 1.17 10.49 -8.01
CA GLU A 174 0.08 9.58 -8.41
C GLU A 174 0.44 8.66 -9.59
N THR A 175 1.59 8.87 -10.24
CA THR A 175 2.07 8.07 -11.38
C THR A 175 3.55 7.72 -11.22
N LEU A 176 3.98 6.67 -11.96
CA LEU A 176 5.39 6.27 -12.03
C LEU A 176 6.25 7.36 -12.69
N TYR A 177 5.72 8.08 -13.66
CA TYR A 177 6.40 9.19 -14.32
C TYR A 177 6.72 10.32 -13.32
N ARG A 178 5.74 10.78 -12.53
CA ARG A 178 5.98 11.78 -11.48
C ARG A 178 6.94 11.29 -10.40
N ALA A 179 6.90 10.00 -10.07
CA ALA A 179 7.88 9.42 -9.15
C ALA A 179 9.31 9.52 -9.72
N ARG A 180 9.50 9.22 -11.02
CA ARG A 180 10.79 9.37 -11.70
C ARG A 180 11.27 10.81 -11.73
N GLU A 181 10.40 11.77 -12.11
CA GLU A 181 10.73 13.20 -12.12
C GLU A 181 11.21 13.70 -10.75
N GLU A 182 10.59 13.24 -9.66
CA GLU A 182 10.98 13.63 -8.31
C GLU A 182 12.36 13.06 -7.91
N LEU A 183 12.69 11.83 -8.33
CA LEU A 183 14.01 11.23 -8.13
C LEU A 183 15.08 11.93 -8.97
N GLU A 184 14.79 12.25 -10.23
CA GLU A 184 15.69 13.01 -11.11
C GLU A 184 15.96 14.41 -10.54
N ARG A 185 14.93 15.06 -9.98
CA ARG A 185 15.03 16.40 -9.39
C ARG A 185 15.80 16.43 -8.07
N CYS A 186 15.84 15.32 -7.34
CA CYS A 186 16.59 15.21 -6.08
C CYS A 186 17.20 13.81 -5.93
N PRO A 187 18.38 13.58 -6.54
CA PRO A 187 19.04 12.26 -6.55
C PRO A 187 19.46 11.75 -5.16
N THR A 188 19.49 12.62 -4.14
CA THR A 188 19.77 12.29 -2.75
C THR A 188 18.57 11.70 -2.00
N LEU A 189 17.36 11.73 -2.59
CA LEU A 189 16.22 10.99 -2.06
C LEU A 189 16.48 9.49 -2.15
N ALA A 190 16.25 8.78 -1.06
CA ALA A 190 16.36 7.32 -1.03
C ALA A 190 15.20 6.63 -1.78
N GLY A 191 14.08 7.32 -1.99
CA GLY A 191 12.96 6.76 -2.74
C GLY A 191 11.70 7.62 -2.74
N ILE A 192 10.70 7.13 -3.47
CA ILE A 192 9.36 7.72 -3.53
C ILE A 192 8.35 6.69 -3.04
N MET A 193 7.52 7.07 -2.07
CA MET A 193 6.39 6.24 -1.67
C MET A 193 5.12 6.70 -2.39
N VAL A 194 4.54 5.80 -3.17
CA VAL A 194 3.25 6.01 -3.85
C VAL A 194 2.15 5.20 -3.16
N GLY A 195 1.04 5.86 -2.84
CA GLY A 195 -0.11 5.22 -2.19
C GLY A 195 -1.32 5.11 -3.13
N ARG A 196 -2.10 6.20 -3.22
CA ARG A 196 -3.37 6.21 -3.97
C ARG A 196 -3.20 5.96 -5.46
N GLY A 197 -2.10 6.44 -6.07
CA GLY A 197 -1.80 6.18 -7.48
C GLY A 197 -1.73 4.68 -7.77
N MET A 198 -0.86 3.98 -7.03
CA MET A 198 -0.72 2.52 -7.14
C MET A 198 -2.02 1.76 -6.87
N ALA A 199 -2.82 2.19 -5.88
CA ALA A 199 -4.10 1.55 -5.59
C ALA A 199 -5.17 1.81 -6.67
N ALA A 200 -5.10 2.94 -7.36
CA ALA A 200 -6.05 3.33 -8.41
C ALA A 200 -5.72 2.71 -9.76
N ASP A 201 -4.42 2.60 -10.08
CA ASP A 201 -3.92 2.10 -11.35
C ASP A 201 -2.60 1.34 -11.18
N PRO A 202 -2.62 0.13 -10.60
CA PRO A 202 -1.41 -0.65 -10.36
C PRO A 202 -0.67 -1.02 -11.65
N TRP A 203 -1.39 -1.16 -12.78
CA TRP A 203 -0.75 -1.49 -14.06
C TRP A 203 0.17 -0.37 -14.57
N GLY A 204 -0.14 0.90 -14.26
CA GLY A 204 0.73 2.04 -14.59
C GLY A 204 2.09 2.01 -13.88
N PHE A 205 2.26 1.14 -12.88
CA PHE A 205 3.52 0.92 -12.16
C PHE A 205 4.17 -0.43 -12.51
N ALA A 206 3.61 -1.22 -13.43
CA ALA A 206 4.05 -2.58 -13.69
C ALA A 206 5.47 -2.69 -14.27
N CYS A 207 6.01 -1.60 -14.83
CA CYS A 207 7.39 -1.52 -15.32
C CYS A 207 8.29 -0.64 -14.43
N ALA A 208 7.94 -0.44 -13.15
CA ALA A 208 8.74 0.37 -12.23
C ALA A 208 10.21 -0.06 -12.18
N ASP A 209 10.49 -1.36 -12.20
CA ASP A 209 11.86 -1.87 -12.15
C ASP A 209 12.68 -1.44 -13.37
N GLU A 210 12.11 -1.56 -14.57
CA GLU A 210 12.74 -1.12 -15.82
C GLU A 210 12.91 0.40 -15.85
N VAL A 211 11.90 1.16 -15.43
CA VAL A 211 11.90 2.62 -15.53
C VAL A 211 12.84 3.26 -14.51
N LEU A 212 12.95 2.70 -13.31
CA LEU A 212 13.70 3.30 -12.21
C LEU A 212 15.11 2.71 -12.01
N TYR A 213 15.34 1.45 -12.41
CA TYR A 213 16.60 0.75 -12.14
C TYR A 213 17.35 0.25 -13.39
N ALA A 214 16.85 0.52 -14.61
CA ALA A 214 17.61 0.23 -15.82
C ALA A 214 18.93 1.01 -15.85
N GLY A 215 20.05 0.28 -15.85
CA GLY A 215 21.41 0.84 -15.88
C GLY A 215 22.25 0.62 -14.61
N ASN A 216 21.65 0.20 -13.49
CA ASN A 216 22.37 -0.03 -12.23
C ASN A 216 22.97 -1.45 -12.08
N GLY A 217 23.05 -2.26 -13.14
CA GLY A 217 23.47 -3.66 -13.04
C GLY A 217 22.49 -4.58 -12.28
N ALA A 218 21.50 -4.02 -11.58
CA ALA A 218 20.45 -4.76 -10.87
C ALA A 218 19.42 -5.45 -11.79
N GLY A 219 19.58 -5.32 -13.11
CA GLY A 219 18.91 -6.17 -14.11
C GLY A 219 19.73 -7.39 -14.53
N ALA A 220 20.86 -7.65 -13.87
CA ALA A 220 21.80 -8.71 -14.24
C ALA A 220 22.61 -9.24 -13.04
N ASP A 221 21.97 -9.52 -11.91
CA ASP A 221 22.32 -10.78 -11.23
C ASP A 221 21.71 -11.91 -12.09
N ALA A 222 22.34 -12.11 -13.24
CA ALA A 222 21.98 -13.07 -14.28
C ALA A 222 22.40 -14.51 -13.91
N ASP A 223 22.63 -14.76 -12.62
CA ASP A 223 22.96 -16.07 -12.05
C ASP A 223 21.87 -16.61 -11.12
N ASP A 224 20.79 -15.86 -10.84
CA ASP A 224 19.58 -16.48 -10.32
C ASP A 224 18.80 -17.07 -11.51
N GLU A 225 18.90 -18.39 -11.72
CA GLU A 225 18.03 -19.22 -12.58
C GLU A 225 16.53 -19.18 -12.13
N VAL A 226 16.11 -18.13 -11.43
CA VAL A 226 14.71 -17.85 -11.15
C VAL A 226 14.14 -17.26 -12.45
N GLY A 227 13.56 -18.13 -13.28
CA GLY A 227 12.96 -17.73 -14.55
C GLY A 227 12.11 -16.46 -14.43
N ASP A 228 12.09 -15.64 -15.48
CA ASP A 228 11.35 -14.38 -15.53
C ASP A 228 9.84 -14.62 -15.34
N ASP A 229 9.40 -14.76 -14.09
CA ASP A 229 8.03 -15.02 -13.65
C ASP A 229 7.21 -13.72 -13.61
N ARG A 230 7.74 -12.64 -14.20
CA ARG A 230 7.00 -11.39 -14.36
C ARG A 230 5.91 -11.59 -15.42
N PRO A 231 4.68 -11.17 -15.13
CA PRO A 231 3.59 -11.28 -16.10
C PRO A 231 3.90 -10.41 -17.32
N LYS A 232 3.87 -11.01 -18.52
CA LYS A 232 4.19 -10.28 -19.76
C LYS A 232 3.09 -9.31 -20.19
N ASN A 233 1.88 -9.54 -19.69
CA ASN A 233 0.68 -8.78 -20.02
C ASN A 233 -0.38 -8.92 -18.91
N ARG A 234 -1.46 -8.13 -19.01
CA ARG A 234 -2.52 -8.14 -18.00
C ARG A 234 -3.21 -9.49 -17.85
N LEU A 235 -3.37 -10.25 -18.94
CA LEU A 235 -4.01 -11.56 -18.93
C LEU A 235 -3.20 -12.55 -18.09
N GLU A 236 -1.90 -12.65 -18.30
CA GLU A 236 -1.02 -13.52 -17.51
C GLU A 236 -1.04 -13.15 -16.01
N LEU A 237 -1.07 -11.85 -15.69
CA LEU A 237 -1.23 -11.40 -14.31
C LEU A 237 -2.59 -11.84 -13.74
N LEU A 238 -3.66 -11.71 -14.53
CA LEU A 238 -5.00 -12.11 -14.12
C LEU A 238 -5.12 -13.62 -13.91
N GLU A 239 -4.51 -14.42 -14.77
CA GLU A 239 -4.40 -15.87 -14.63
C GLU A 239 -3.63 -16.26 -13.35
N SER A 240 -2.53 -15.54 -13.05
CA SER A 240 -1.76 -15.74 -11.82
C SER A 240 -2.60 -15.44 -10.57
N TYR A 241 -3.32 -14.31 -10.55
CA TYR A 241 -4.30 -13.99 -9.50
C TYR A 241 -5.39 -15.05 -9.39
N GLY A 242 -5.90 -15.56 -10.51
CA GLY A 242 -6.91 -16.61 -10.55
C GLY A 242 -6.41 -17.91 -9.92
N ARG A 243 -5.22 -18.39 -10.30
CA ARG A 243 -4.59 -19.59 -9.72
C ARG A 243 -4.40 -19.44 -8.21
N HIS A 244 -3.90 -18.28 -7.78
CA HIS A 244 -3.75 -17.98 -6.36
C HIS A 244 -5.10 -17.95 -5.63
N ALA A 245 -6.13 -17.36 -6.23
CA ALA A 245 -7.48 -17.30 -5.67
C ALA A 245 -8.10 -18.68 -5.46
N ASP A 246 -7.96 -19.58 -6.44
CA ASP A 246 -8.47 -20.95 -6.34
C ASP A 246 -7.76 -21.72 -5.23
N HIS A 247 -6.43 -21.56 -5.10
CA HIS A 247 -5.68 -22.16 -4.02
C HIS A 247 -6.16 -21.64 -2.66
N GLU A 248 -6.22 -20.32 -2.49
CA GLU A 248 -6.65 -19.70 -1.24
C GLU A 248 -8.09 -20.07 -0.88
N GLU A 249 -9.00 -20.13 -1.86
CA GLU A 249 -10.38 -20.56 -1.65
C GLU A 249 -10.49 -22.03 -1.21
N SER A 250 -9.53 -22.89 -1.59
CA SER A 250 -9.51 -24.28 -1.14
C SER A 250 -9.19 -24.44 0.36
N ILE A 251 -8.57 -23.42 0.97
CA ILE A 251 -8.10 -23.47 2.36
C ILE A 251 -8.73 -22.39 3.27
N LYS A 252 -9.44 -21.41 2.73
CA LYS A 252 -10.04 -20.27 3.45
C LYS A 252 -11.49 -20.04 3.05
N ASP A 253 -12.20 -19.18 3.79
CA ASP A 253 -13.60 -18.82 3.52
C ASP A 253 -13.78 -18.25 2.09
N PRO A 254 -14.57 -18.90 1.22
CA PRO A 254 -14.88 -18.43 -0.14
C PRO A 254 -15.48 -17.02 -0.17
N ILE A 255 -16.29 -16.62 0.81
CA ILE A 255 -16.85 -15.25 0.87
C ILE A 255 -15.71 -14.23 0.99
N TYR A 256 -14.72 -14.53 1.82
CA TYR A 256 -13.58 -13.66 2.05
C TYR A 256 -12.66 -13.63 0.83
N ILE A 257 -12.27 -14.79 0.31
CA ILE A 257 -11.31 -14.89 -0.81
C ILE A 257 -11.86 -14.27 -2.09
N ARG A 258 -13.08 -14.61 -2.51
CA ARG A 258 -13.66 -14.02 -3.73
C ARG A 258 -13.77 -12.51 -3.63
N ARG A 259 -14.19 -11.98 -2.48
CA ARG A 259 -14.30 -10.53 -2.26
C ARG A 259 -12.93 -9.85 -2.28
N PHE A 260 -11.92 -10.48 -1.69
CA PHE A 260 -10.57 -9.93 -1.64
C PHE A 260 -9.94 -9.88 -3.03
N VAL A 261 -9.95 -11.01 -3.76
CA VAL A 261 -9.35 -11.11 -5.10
C VAL A 261 -10.09 -10.23 -6.10
N ALA A 262 -11.42 -10.24 -6.12
CA ALA A 262 -12.21 -9.37 -7.00
C ALA A 262 -11.85 -7.89 -6.80
N LYS A 263 -11.62 -7.46 -5.55
CA LYS A 263 -11.17 -6.11 -5.25
C LYS A 263 -9.73 -5.84 -5.69
N ALA A 264 -8.84 -6.82 -5.54
CA ALA A 264 -7.42 -6.71 -5.91
C ALA A 264 -7.21 -6.59 -7.43
N VAL A 265 -7.98 -7.35 -8.24
CA VAL A 265 -7.85 -7.34 -9.70
C VAL A 265 -8.67 -6.25 -10.39
N SER A 266 -9.69 -5.70 -9.71
CA SER A 266 -10.54 -4.63 -10.26
C SER A 266 -9.79 -3.42 -10.83
N PRO A 267 -8.73 -2.87 -10.21
CA PRO A 267 -8.04 -1.70 -10.72
C PRO A 267 -7.01 -2.01 -11.84
N LEU A 268 -6.73 -3.29 -12.16
CA LEU A 268 -5.73 -3.65 -13.18
C LEU A 268 -6.04 -3.08 -14.57
N PHE A 269 -7.32 -2.83 -14.86
CA PHE A 269 -7.83 -2.31 -16.12
C PHE A 269 -8.37 -0.88 -15.97
N ALA A 270 -7.93 -0.12 -14.97
CA ALA A 270 -8.42 1.24 -14.74
C ALA A 270 -8.23 2.11 -16.00
N GLY A 271 -9.27 2.84 -16.40
CA GLY A 271 -9.25 3.69 -17.59
C GLY A 271 -9.34 2.96 -18.93
N GLU A 272 -9.32 1.63 -18.97
CA GLU A 272 -9.46 0.87 -20.22
C GLU A 272 -10.92 0.84 -20.72
N PRO A 273 -11.15 0.72 -22.04
CA PRO A 273 -12.48 0.51 -22.60
C PRO A 273 -13.20 -0.68 -21.94
N ASN A 274 -14.48 -0.49 -21.63
CA ASN A 274 -15.34 -1.48 -20.94
C ASN A 274 -14.89 -1.95 -19.55
N ALA A 275 -13.82 -1.40 -18.95
CA ALA A 275 -13.36 -1.78 -17.61
C ALA A 275 -14.44 -1.63 -16.51
N LYS A 276 -15.39 -0.69 -16.70
CA LYS A 276 -16.55 -0.56 -15.81
C LYS A 276 -17.44 -1.80 -15.81
N LYS A 277 -17.66 -2.44 -16.97
CA LYS A 277 -18.46 -3.67 -17.09
C LYS A 277 -17.73 -4.83 -16.41
N PHE A 278 -16.42 -4.97 -16.67
CA PHE A 278 -15.58 -5.95 -15.99
C PHE A 278 -15.64 -5.81 -14.46
N ARG A 279 -15.50 -4.59 -13.93
CA ARG A 279 -15.65 -4.35 -12.48
C ARG A 279 -17.02 -4.75 -11.94
N ILE A 280 -18.11 -4.46 -12.66
CA ILE A 280 -19.46 -4.87 -12.25
C ILE A 280 -19.56 -6.41 -12.20
N ALA A 281 -18.94 -7.12 -13.14
CA ALA A 281 -18.88 -8.58 -13.12
C ALA A 281 -18.08 -9.09 -11.90
N LEU A 282 -16.94 -8.49 -11.60
CA LEU A 282 -16.15 -8.81 -10.38
C LEU A 282 -16.92 -8.56 -9.09
N ASP A 283 -17.67 -7.45 -8.98
CA ASP A 283 -18.51 -7.15 -7.82
C ASP A 283 -19.58 -8.24 -7.60
N ARG A 284 -20.13 -8.79 -8.70
CA ARG A 284 -21.05 -9.94 -8.63
C ARG A 284 -20.32 -11.18 -8.11
N ILE A 285 -19.14 -11.51 -8.68
CA ILE A 285 -18.33 -12.66 -8.27
C ILE A 285 -18.01 -12.61 -6.77
N GLY A 286 -17.56 -11.46 -6.25
CA GLY A 286 -17.28 -11.26 -4.83
C GLY A 286 -18.53 -11.36 -3.92
N GLY A 287 -19.73 -11.20 -4.48
CA GLY A 287 -21.00 -11.34 -3.78
C GLY A 287 -21.65 -12.74 -3.85
N LEU A 288 -21.24 -13.59 -4.80
CA LEU A 288 -21.86 -14.89 -5.07
C LEU A 288 -21.95 -15.80 -3.83
N PRO A 289 -20.88 -16.01 -3.04
CA PRO A 289 -20.95 -16.91 -1.88
C PRO A 289 -22.00 -16.49 -0.85
N LYS A 290 -22.15 -15.18 -0.61
CA LYS A 290 -23.17 -14.64 0.31
C LYS A 290 -24.59 -14.87 -0.23
N GLN A 291 -24.79 -14.71 -1.53
CA GLN A 291 -26.09 -14.96 -2.17
C GLN A 291 -26.48 -16.44 -2.07
N LEU A 292 -25.53 -17.35 -2.27
CA LEU A 292 -25.77 -18.79 -2.22
C LEU A 292 -26.06 -19.26 -0.79
N ARG A 293 -25.33 -18.74 0.21
CA ARG A 293 -25.61 -19.00 1.63
C ARG A 293 -27.01 -18.52 2.05
N ASN A 294 -27.47 -17.40 1.53
CA ASN A 294 -28.79 -16.84 1.83
C ASN A 294 -29.91 -17.46 0.96
N GLY A 295 -29.59 -17.96 -0.22
CA GLY A 295 -30.52 -18.52 -1.21
C GLY A 295 -30.95 -19.96 -0.94
N GLY A 296 -30.22 -20.70 -0.10
CA GLY A 296 -30.60 -22.04 0.36
C GLY A 296 -31.87 -22.09 1.23
N SER A 297 -32.41 -20.94 1.65
CA SER A 297 -33.56 -20.84 2.56
C SER A 297 -34.92 -20.68 1.87
N ASN A 298 -35.03 -20.77 0.54
CA ASN A 298 -36.31 -20.54 -0.15
C ASN A 298 -37.19 -21.78 -0.34
N ASN A 299 -36.80 -22.97 0.17
CA ASN A 299 -37.65 -24.16 0.12
C ASN A 299 -37.86 -24.89 1.47
N SER A 300 -37.51 -24.26 2.59
CA SER A 300 -37.72 -24.84 3.93
C SER A 300 -38.29 -23.83 4.93
N LYS A 301 -39.41 -23.18 4.60
CA LYS A 301 -40.30 -22.64 5.63
C LYS A 301 -41.09 -23.79 6.29
N LYS A 302 -40.40 -24.68 7.01
CA LYS A 302 -40.97 -25.58 8.02
C LYS A 302 -39.85 -26.36 8.74
N SER A 303 -39.14 -25.67 9.60
CA SER A 303 -38.57 -26.14 10.88
C SER A 303 -37.49 -25.14 11.28
N GLY A 304 -37.54 -24.67 12.52
CA GLY A 304 -36.58 -23.67 13.00
C GLY A 304 -35.16 -24.20 12.90
N ALA A 305 -34.29 -23.47 12.22
CA ALA A 305 -32.86 -23.74 12.18
C ALA A 305 -32.07 -22.42 12.12
N THR A 306 -31.52 -22.08 13.29
CA THR A 306 -30.16 -21.55 13.53
C THR A 306 -29.58 -20.52 12.55
N GLU A 307 -29.55 -19.26 12.99
CA GLU A 307 -28.47 -18.33 12.67
C GLU A 307 -27.14 -18.96 13.14
N GLY A 308 -26.16 -19.10 12.24
CA GLY A 308 -24.79 -19.51 12.61
C GLY A 308 -24.26 -20.80 11.96
N ALA A 309 -24.39 -20.95 10.64
CA ALA A 309 -23.56 -21.95 9.95
C ALA A 309 -22.10 -21.48 9.97
N GLU A 310 -21.30 -22.05 10.87
CA GLU A 310 -19.84 -21.92 10.86
C GLU A 310 -19.28 -22.51 9.56
N TRP A 311 -18.36 -21.78 8.94
CA TRP A 311 -17.60 -22.30 7.80
C TRP A 311 -16.71 -23.44 8.30
N ILE A 312 -16.84 -24.62 7.69
CA ILE A 312 -16.02 -25.79 7.99
C ILE A 312 -14.88 -25.82 6.96
N PRO A 313 -13.60 -25.76 7.40
CA PRO A 313 -12.46 -25.90 6.50
C PRO A 313 -12.54 -27.18 5.66
N GLY A 314 -12.30 -27.08 4.35
CA GLY A 314 -12.30 -28.21 3.43
C GLY A 314 -13.67 -28.62 2.87
N VAL A 315 -14.78 -28.06 3.37
CA VAL A 315 -16.10 -28.17 2.72
C VAL A 315 -16.28 -26.93 1.87
N GLY A 316 -15.82 -26.99 0.62
CA GLY A 316 -16.07 -25.95 -0.36
C GLY A 316 -17.58 -25.76 -0.60
N LEU A 317 -17.96 -24.70 -1.30
CA LEU A 317 -19.31 -24.65 -1.88
C LEU A 317 -19.36 -25.69 -3.00
N ASP A 318 -19.74 -26.93 -2.68
CA ASP A 318 -19.74 -28.07 -3.60
C ASP A 318 -20.40 -27.72 -4.94
N GLY A 319 -19.69 -27.99 -6.04
CA GLY A 319 -20.19 -27.79 -7.41
C GLY A 319 -20.10 -26.37 -7.98
N GLN A 320 -19.40 -25.43 -7.32
CA GLN A 320 -19.21 -24.08 -7.88
C GLN A 320 -18.08 -24.00 -8.90
N THR A 321 -18.30 -23.20 -9.93
CA THR A 321 -17.27 -22.73 -10.88
C THR A 321 -16.12 -22.09 -10.10
N LYS A 322 -14.88 -22.41 -10.52
CA LYS A 322 -13.67 -21.86 -9.91
C LYS A 322 -13.63 -20.33 -10.02
N VAL A 323 -13.00 -19.67 -9.05
CA VAL A 323 -12.89 -18.21 -9.02
C VAL A 323 -12.09 -17.72 -10.22
N SER A 324 -11.00 -18.43 -10.55
CA SER A 324 -10.20 -18.17 -11.75
C SER A 324 -11.04 -18.15 -13.01
N GLU A 325 -11.86 -19.18 -13.23
CA GLU A 325 -12.72 -19.32 -14.39
C GLU A 325 -13.76 -18.19 -14.46
N LEU A 326 -14.38 -17.84 -13.32
CA LEU A 326 -15.32 -16.71 -13.26
C LEU A 326 -14.66 -15.37 -13.62
N ILE A 327 -13.45 -15.13 -13.11
CA ILE A 327 -12.68 -13.91 -13.38
C ILE A 327 -12.27 -13.84 -14.85
N LEU A 328 -11.73 -14.94 -15.41
CA LEU A 328 -11.27 -14.99 -16.79
C LEU A 328 -12.43 -14.88 -17.78
N ASN A 329 -13.56 -15.54 -17.50
CA ASN A 329 -14.77 -15.40 -18.32
C ASN A 329 -15.26 -13.96 -18.33
N ALA A 330 -15.33 -13.31 -17.16
CA ALA A 330 -15.71 -11.89 -17.08
C ALA A 330 -14.74 -10.97 -17.84
N ALA A 331 -13.45 -11.30 -17.84
CA ALA A 331 -12.44 -10.55 -18.58
C ALA A 331 -12.64 -10.70 -20.09
N HIS A 332 -12.75 -11.92 -20.61
CA HIS A 332 -12.98 -12.19 -22.04
C HIS A 332 -14.34 -11.69 -22.54
N GLU A 333 -15.37 -11.66 -21.69
CA GLU A 333 -16.70 -11.14 -22.07
C GLU A 333 -16.70 -9.62 -22.25
N HIS A 334 -15.87 -8.89 -21.48
CA HIS A 334 -15.99 -7.44 -21.37
C HIS A 334 -14.79 -6.66 -21.90
N LEU A 335 -13.60 -7.24 -21.94
CA LEU A 335 -12.37 -6.59 -22.35
C LEU A 335 -11.93 -7.13 -23.72
N SER A 336 -11.30 -6.27 -24.54
CA SER A 336 -10.74 -6.71 -25.82
C SER A 336 -9.44 -7.47 -25.61
N ASP A 337 -9.08 -8.33 -26.57
CA ASP A 337 -7.79 -9.02 -26.57
C ASP A 337 -6.60 -8.06 -26.52
N GLU A 338 -6.71 -6.89 -27.16
CA GLU A 338 -5.71 -5.82 -27.09
C GLU A 338 -5.50 -5.33 -25.64
N VAL A 339 -6.59 -5.06 -24.91
CA VAL A 339 -6.51 -4.62 -23.51
C VAL A 339 -5.96 -5.71 -22.60
N LEU A 340 -6.37 -6.96 -22.83
CA LEU A 340 -5.91 -8.13 -22.07
C LEU A 340 -4.42 -8.43 -22.31
N ARG A 341 -3.96 -8.27 -23.55
CA ARG A 341 -2.57 -8.57 -23.95
C ARG A 341 -1.63 -7.37 -23.86
N SER A 342 -2.12 -6.19 -23.46
CA SER A 342 -1.30 -5.02 -23.19
C SER A 342 -0.21 -5.34 -22.17
N THR A 343 1.02 -4.96 -22.52
CA THR A 343 2.24 -5.15 -21.76
C THR A 343 2.43 -4.08 -20.67
N PRO A 344 3.28 -4.32 -19.66
CA PRO A 344 3.65 -3.30 -18.67
C PRO A 344 4.19 -2.02 -19.30
N ARG A 345 4.99 -2.14 -20.37
CA ARG A 345 5.58 -1.01 -21.10
C ARG A 345 4.51 -0.16 -21.77
N GLU A 346 3.61 -0.78 -22.54
CA GLU A 346 2.50 -0.07 -23.22
C GLU A 346 1.59 0.61 -22.20
N GLY A 347 1.35 -0.06 -21.05
CA GLY A 347 0.59 0.51 -19.95
C GLY A 347 1.20 1.80 -19.40
N TRP A 348 2.51 1.81 -19.18
CA TRP A 348 3.24 3.00 -18.73
C TRP A 348 3.31 4.09 -19.79
N GLU A 349 3.66 3.76 -21.03
CA GLU A 349 3.75 4.72 -22.13
C GLU A 349 2.40 5.42 -22.34
N ARG A 350 1.28 4.68 -22.31
CA ARG A 350 -0.06 5.28 -22.41
C ARG A 350 -0.32 6.33 -21.32
N ARG A 351 0.09 6.06 -20.08
CA ARG A 351 -0.10 7.02 -18.96
C ARG A 351 0.78 8.24 -19.10
N GLN A 352 1.98 8.09 -19.66
CA GLN A 352 2.85 9.22 -19.97
C GLN A 352 2.21 10.18 -20.98
N TRP A 353 1.44 9.68 -21.95
CA TRP A 353 0.70 10.53 -22.90
C TRP A 353 -0.52 11.23 -22.30
N GLU A 354 -1.08 10.71 -21.22
CA GLU A 354 -2.27 11.27 -20.55
C GLU A 354 -1.93 12.38 -19.53
N GLU A 355 -0.68 12.44 -19.06
CA GLU A 355 -0.15 13.49 -18.17
C GLU A 355 0.31 14.74 -18.92
#